data_AF-A0A9Q0RYK7-F1
#
_entry.id   AF-A0A9Q0RYK7-F1
#
_cell.length_a   1.000
_cell.length_b   1.000
_cell.length_c   1.000
_cell.angle_alpha   90.00
_cell.angle_beta   90.00
_cell.angle_gamma   90.00
#
_symmetry.space_group_name_H-M   'P 1'
#
loop_
_entity.id
_entity.type
_entity.pdbx_description
1 polymer ?
#
loop_
_entity_poly.entity_id
_entity_poly.type
_entity_poly.pdbx_seq_one_letter_code
_entity_poly.pdbx_strand_id
1 'polypeptide(L)'
;MYKNRRSRALAPLSSTQNKTLTNSNLLTSISSIHPVASFAENVDPGPSTAKRIKPSQQQNSSQNDNLFEIPSSQNPTQARFSSQRSIMARTQSILGNQRQPKNYFENVLIKCGVGLEAMECYVLTLNHLKFVNKVREEIRSHDTFPENITEFVRGVADAIQTYMNLKKMFSGCTLSLPSSDNIYHSQESLIKDLLMIDFLQVHLIEVLFKKIETFVGDDETLKLEVPYVDLILCELKFLNIVEHGDIVSLKFFEVFQLATTNYQQVIIRALPDIIDIGRHDEALEKLMRIIPDDTHLLTFSNVDTFGNMHLNARNQSELRKKIINHMRFKASLECFPSFVKFILRINIDESETLPQVSIIYRKNVFI
;
A
#
# COMPACT_ATOMS: atom_id res chain seq x y z
N MET A 1 -54.43 40.67 2.06
CA MET A 1 -54.63 40.83 3.52
C MET A 1 -53.34 40.43 4.24
N TYR A 2 -52.71 41.39 4.93
CA TYR A 2 -51.91 41.33 6.17
C TYR A 2 -50.90 40.19 6.39
N LYS A 3 -49.67 40.33 6.90
CA LYS A 3 -48.73 41.39 7.35
C LYS A 3 -47.44 40.60 7.68
N ASN A 4 -46.27 40.83 7.10
CA ASN A 4 -45.22 41.76 7.56
C ASN A 4 -44.94 41.75 9.09
N ARG A 5 -43.78 41.23 9.51
CA ARG A 5 -43.10 41.63 10.77
C ARG A 5 -41.58 41.49 10.65
N ARG A 6 -40.93 42.63 10.42
CA ARG A 6 -39.52 42.93 10.74
C ARG A 6 -39.40 43.36 12.21
N SER A 7 -38.13 43.35 12.68
CA SER A 7 -37.56 44.04 13.86
C SER A 7 -37.31 43.09 15.05
N ARG A 8 -36.16 43.09 15.74
CA ARG A 8 -35.22 44.18 16.04
C ARG A 8 -33.88 43.61 16.53
N ALA A 9 -32.79 44.29 16.19
CA ALA A 9 -31.46 44.12 16.77
C ALA A 9 -31.42 44.59 18.23
N LEU A 10 -30.48 44.06 19.03
CA LEU A 10 -29.83 44.71 20.19
C LEU A 10 -28.57 43.91 20.59
N ALA A 11 -27.40 44.50 20.35
CA ALA A 11 -26.16 44.37 21.13
C ALA A 11 -25.88 45.78 21.70
N PRO A 12 -24.82 46.07 22.49
CA PRO A 12 -23.74 45.23 23.02
C PRO A 12 -23.48 45.47 24.53
N LEU A 13 -22.49 44.79 25.12
CA LEU A 13 -21.66 45.34 26.21
C LEU A 13 -20.34 44.54 26.35
N SER A 14 -19.25 45.30 26.25
CA SER A 14 -17.84 45.07 26.60
C SER A 14 -17.67 44.75 28.11
N SER A 15 -16.57 44.30 28.72
CA SER A 15 -15.10 44.26 28.54
C SER A 15 -14.59 43.23 29.61
N THR A 16 -13.35 42.73 29.72
CA THR A 16 -12.05 43.40 29.85
C THR A 16 -10.93 42.33 29.96
N GLN A 17 -9.87 42.52 29.17
CA GLN A 17 -8.43 42.25 29.37
C GLN A 17 -7.92 41.17 30.37
N ASN A 18 -6.93 40.37 29.95
CA ASN A 18 -5.51 40.69 30.23
C ASN A 18 -4.47 39.71 29.65
N LYS A 19 -3.39 40.34 29.15
CA LYS A 19 -1.95 40.02 29.28
C LYS A 19 -1.28 38.90 28.47
N THR A 20 -0.63 39.35 27.39
CA THR A 20 0.82 39.24 27.09
C THR A 20 1.64 38.13 27.74
N LEU A 21 2.28 37.30 26.91
CA LEU A 21 3.69 36.97 27.06
C LEU A 21 4.38 36.78 25.71
N THR A 22 5.57 37.35 25.68
CA THR A 22 6.56 37.53 24.63
C THR A 22 7.41 36.28 24.39
N ASN A 23 8.19 36.33 23.29
CA ASN A 23 9.38 35.55 22.94
C ASN A 23 9.12 34.44 21.90
N SER A 24 9.96 34.21 20.89
CA SER A 24 11.03 34.97 20.24
C SER A 24 11.52 34.08 19.09
N ASN A 25 11.57 34.66 17.90
CA ASN A 25 12.46 34.35 16.77
C ASN A 25 13.15 32.98 16.69
N LEU A 26 12.67 32.23 15.68
CA LEU A 26 13.41 31.29 14.86
C LEU A 26 14.58 31.99 14.15
N LEU A 27 15.75 31.35 14.14
CA LEU A 27 16.83 31.61 13.19
C LEU A 27 17.14 30.31 12.42
N THR A 28 16.84 30.34 11.12
CA THR A 28 17.73 30.00 9.96
C THR A 28 18.67 28.79 10.11
N SER A 29 18.66 27.80 9.21
CA SER A 29 19.16 27.87 7.81
C SER A 29 18.79 26.55 7.06
N ILE A 30 18.14 26.53 5.88
CA ILE A 30 18.68 26.60 4.47
C ILE A 30 19.75 25.51 4.20
N SER A 31 19.56 24.47 3.37
CA SER A 31 19.52 24.47 1.88
C SER A 31 19.21 23.04 1.37
N SER A 32 18.24 22.83 0.48
CA SER A 32 18.32 22.82 -1.00
C SER A 32 19.01 21.59 -1.61
N ILE A 33 18.21 20.67 -2.17
CA ILE A 33 18.60 19.65 -3.16
C ILE A 33 17.76 19.90 -4.41
N HIS A 34 18.40 20.03 -5.58
CA HIS A 34 17.83 19.78 -6.91
C HIS A 34 18.96 19.75 -8.00
N PRO A 35 18.71 19.26 -9.23
CA PRO A 35 19.35 18.04 -9.75
C PRO A 35 20.02 18.18 -11.16
N VAL A 36 20.32 17.02 -11.79
CA VAL A 36 20.36 16.69 -13.25
C VAL A 36 21.74 16.44 -13.91
N ALA A 37 21.90 15.17 -14.30
CA ALA A 37 22.43 14.51 -15.52
C ALA A 37 23.38 15.17 -16.55
N SER A 38 24.32 14.35 -17.05
CA SER A 38 24.68 14.11 -18.47
C SER A 38 25.70 12.95 -18.55
N PHE A 39 25.48 11.83 -19.27
CA PHE A 39 25.69 11.56 -20.71
C PHE A 39 27.00 12.10 -21.33
N ALA A 40 27.91 11.19 -21.71
CA ALA A 40 28.48 11.09 -23.07
C ALA A 40 29.51 9.94 -23.22
N GLU A 41 29.39 9.24 -24.35
CA GLU A 41 30.29 8.23 -24.93
C GLU A 41 31.64 8.78 -25.40
N ASN A 42 32.66 7.92 -25.49
CA ASN A 42 33.35 7.47 -26.73
C ASN A 42 34.76 6.90 -26.41
N VAL A 43 35.01 5.62 -26.71
CA VAL A 43 35.73 5.06 -27.90
C VAL A 43 37.25 4.92 -27.71
N ASP A 44 37.65 3.67 -27.89
CA ASP A 44 38.96 2.97 -28.03
C ASP A 44 40.01 3.66 -28.95
N PRO A 45 41.32 3.27 -28.96
CA PRO A 45 41.78 1.90 -29.33
C PRO A 45 43.08 1.33 -28.69
N GLY A 46 43.30 0.00 -28.84
CA GLY A 46 44.50 -0.78 -28.43
C GLY A 46 45.78 -0.55 -29.27
N PRO A 47 46.74 -1.50 -29.46
CA PRO A 47 46.71 -2.97 -29.20
C PRO A 47 48.06 -3.66 -28.76
N SER A 48 48.05 -5.02 -28.75
CA SER A 48 49.17 -6.00 -28.87
C SER A 48 49.81 -6.50 -27.56
N THR A 49 50.00 -7.80 -27.29
CA THR A 49 50.64 -8.86 -28.10
C THR A 49 50.31 -10.28 -27.59
N ALA A 50 50.46 -11.26 -28.48
CA ALA A 50 50.18 -12.69 -28.32
C ALA A 50 51.27 -13.49 -27.57
N LYS A 51 50.89 -14.65 -26.99
CA LYS A 51 51.60 -15.93 -27.20
C LYS A 51 50.83 -17.17 -26.71
N ARG A 52 50.87 -18.17 -27.60
CA ARG A 52 50.41 -19.56 -27.51
C ARG A 52 51.54 -20.44 -26.96
N ILE A 53 51.25 -21.56 -26.26
CA ILE A 53 51.91 -22.90 -26.32
C ILE A 53 51.25 -23.85 -25.28
N LYS A 54 51.04 -25.12 -25.68
CA LYS A 54 50.57 -26.28 -24.86
C LYS A 54 51.79 -27.17 -24.42
N PRO A 55 51.63 -28.44 -23.99
CA PRO A 55 51.61 -28.95 -22.61
C PRO A 55 52.80 -29.89 -22.27
N SER A 56 52.99 -30.28 -21.01
CA SER A 56 53.85 -31.43 -20.66
C SER A 56 53.55 -32.02 -19.27
N GLN A 57 53.68 -33.35 -19.20
CA GLN A 57 53.50 -34.24 -18.05
C GLN A 57 54.79 -34.38 -17.21
N GLN A 58 54.65 -34.64 -15.91
CA GLN A 58 55.56 -35.43 -15.03
C GLN A 58 54.85 -35.58 -13.65
N GLN A 59 54.35 -36.76 -13.26
CA GLN A 59 55.00 -37.91 -12.57
C GLN A 59 55.44 -37.69 -11.10
N ASN A 60 54.84 -38.53 -10.22
CA ASN A 60 55.32 -39.11 -8.94
C ASN A 60 55.56 -38.17 -7.73
N SER A 61 55.29 -38.53 -6.46
CA SER A 61 54.89 -39.80 -5.81
C SER A 61 54.68 -39.57 -4.29
N SER A 62 53.86 -40.46 -3.68
CA SER A 62 53.86 -40.90 -2.25
C SER A 62 53.11 -40.00 -1.24
N GLN A 63 52.35 -40.47 -0.26
CA GLN A 63 51.92 -41.80 0.23
C GLN A 63 50.91 -41.49 1.38
N ASN A 64 49.77 -42.17 1.47
CA ASN A 64 49.33 -42.86 2.69
C ASN A 64 47.94 -43.49 2.56
N ASP A 65 47.97 -44.80 2.84
CA ASP A 65 46.92 -45.78 2.94
C ASP A 65 45.76 -45.39 3.87
N ASN A 66 44.53 -45.72 3.44
CA ASN A 66 43.60 -46.47 4.28
C ASN A 66 42.67 -47.30 3.39
N LEU A 67 43.02 -48.57 3.32
CA LEU A 67 42.32 -49.68 2.69
C LEU A 67 40.99 -49.92 3.43
N PHE A 68 39.85 -49.68 2.77
CA PHE A 68 38.56 -50.19 3.23
C PHE A 68 38.19 -51.39 2.33
N GLU A 69 38.62 -52.58 2.74
CA GLU A 69 38.19 -53.85 2.14
C GLU A 69 36.70 -54.04 2.41
N ILE A 70 35.91 -54.18 1.34
CA ILE A 70 34.49 -54.54 1.40
C ILE A 70 34.40 -56.07 1.51
N PRO A 71 33.81 -56.64 2.58
CA PRO A 71 33.56 -58.08 2.64
C PRO A 71 32.55 -58.48 1.57
N SER A 72 32.99 -59.35 0.66
CA SER A 72 32.17 -59.93 -0.41
C SER A 72 31.30 -61.06 0.15
N SER A 73 30.33 -60.73 1.00
CA SER A 73 29.31 -61.67 1.47
C SER A 73 28.05 -60.94 1.92
N GLN A 74 27.37 -60.27 0.99
CA GLN A 74 25.97 -59.88 1.17
C GLN A 74 25.16 -60.26 -0.07
N ASN A 75 24.07 -60.99 0.18
CA ASN A 75 23.14 -61.43 -0.85
C ASN A 75 22.59 -60.23 -1.65
N PRO A 76 22.45 -60.34 -3.00
CA PRO A 76 22.10 -59.23 -3.90
C PRO A 76 20.70 -58.63 -3.67
N THR A 77 19.90 -59.19 -2.76
CA THR A 77 18.60 -58.68 -2.38
C THR A 77 18.68 -57.50 -1.41
N GLN A 78 19.70 -57.37 -0.55
CA GLN A 78 19.73 -56.30 0.47
C GLN A 78 20.14 -54.91 -0.08
N ALA A 79 20.99 -54.86 -1.11
CA ALA A 79 21.44 -53.59 -1.69
C ALA A 79 20.32 -52.80 -2.40
N ARG A 80 19.31 -53.48 -2.96
CA ARG A 80 18.17 -52.81 -3.60
C ARG A 80 17.22 -52.15 -2.58
N PHE A 81 17.03 -52.74 -1.40
CA PHE A 81 16.11 -52.19 -0.39
C PHE A 81 16.66 -50.94 0.33
N SER A 82 17.98 -50.78 0.44
CA SER A 82 18.59 -49.60 1.04
C SER A 82 18.46 -48.36 0.15
N SER A 83 18.55 -48.51 -1.17
CA SER A 83 18.37 -47.40 -2.13
C SER A 83 16.93 -46.86 -2.15
N GLN A 84 15.92 -47.71 -1.92
CA GLN A 84 14.52 -47.30 -1.81
C GLN A 84 14.23 -46.57 -0.49
N ARG A 85 14.85 -46.99 0.62
CA ARG A 85 14.77 -46.26 1.89
C ARG A 85 15.47 -44.90 1.82
N SER A 86 16.60 -44.76 1.12
CA SER A 86 17.26 -43.46 0.96
C SER A 86 16.48 -42.49 0.07
N ILE A 87 15.75 -42.98 -0.94
CA ILE A 87 14.85 -42.13 -1.74
C ILE A 87 13.64 -41.73 -0.89
N MET A 88 13.00 -42.65 -0.17
CA MET A 88 11.88 -42.34 0.75
C MET A 88 12.29 -41.45 1.91
N ALA A 89 13.49 -41.63 2.49
CA ALA A 89 14.03 -40.76 3.53
C ALA A 89 14.36 -39.37 3.00
N ARG A 90 14.78 -39.25 1.73
CA ARG A 90 14.98 -37.95 1.07
C ARG A 90 13.67 -37.28 0.68
N THR A 91 12.62 -38.05 0.37
CA THR A 91 11.28 -37.49 0.16
C THR A 91 10.65 -37.06 1.50
N GLN A 92 10.90 -37.79 2.59
CA GLN A 92 10.44 -37.41 3.93
C GLN A 92 11.26 -36.27 4.56
N SER A 93 12.54 -36.10 4.20
CA SER A 93 13.34 -34.98 4.69
C SER A 93 13.07 -33.64 3.99
N ILE A 94 12.37 -33.64 2.84
CA ILE A 94 11.88 -32.40 2.20
C ILE A 94 10.59 -31.89 2.89
N LEU A 95 9.88 -32.76 3.63
CA LEU A 95 8.74 -32.41 4.48
C LEU A 95 9.15 -32.11 5.94
N GLY A 96 10.44 -32.18 6.25
CA GLY A 96 10.94 -32.38 7.62
C GLY A 96 11.21 -31.15 8.48
N ASN A 97 11.02 -29.92 7.97
CA ASN A 97 11.21 -28.69 8.78
C ASN A 97 10.03 -27.71 8.70
N GLN A 98 8.87 -28.14 8.19
CA GLN A 98 7.70 -27.26 8.16
C GLN A 98 7.22 -27.02 9.60
N ARG A 99 7.36 -25.78 10.07
CA ARG A 99 6.76 -25.31 11.33
C ARG A 99 5.30 -25.78 11.40
N GLN A 100 4.91 -26.39 12.53
CA GLN A 100 3.51 -26.79 12.72
C GLN A 100 2.59 -25.55 12.62
N PRO A 101 1.50 -25.64 11.85
CA PRO A 101 0.59 -24.52 11.69
C PRO A 101 -0.06 -24.17 13.03
N LYS A 102 -0.01 -22.90 13.42
CA LYS A 102 -0.64 -22.43 14.66
C LYS A 102 -2.16 -22.32 14.56
N ASN A 103 -2.67 -22.08 13.37
CA ASN A 103 -4.09 -21.88 13.09
C ASN A 103 -4.45 -22.40 11.69
N TYR A 104 -5.76 -22.44 11.41
CA TYR A 104 -6.26 -22.89 10.11
C TYR A 104 -5.69 -22.08 8.92
N PHE A 105 -5.50 -20.76 9.10
CA PHE A 105 -4.85 -19.90 8.12
C PHE A 105 -3.44 -20.36 7.75
N GLU A 106 -2.54 -20.56 8.73
CA GLU A 106 -1.18 -21.06 8.49
C GLU A 106 -1.21 -22.46 7.83
N ASN A 107 -2.16 -23.32 8.20
CA ASN A 107 -2.30 -24.65 7.60
C ASN A 107 -2.64 -24.57 6.10
N VAL A 108 -3.61 -23.74 5.73
CA VAL A 108 -3.98 -23.52 4.32
C VAL A 108 -2.81 -22.94 3.54
N LEU A 109 -2.07 -21.96 4.11
CA LEU A 109 -0.88 -21.39 3.47
C LEU A 109 0.20 -22.44 3.20
N ILE A 110 0.53 -23.27 4.18
CA ILE A 110 1.54 -24.34 4.01
C ILE A 110 1.11 -25.32 2.92
N LYS A 111 -0.15 -25.77 2.94
CA LYS A 111 -0.70 -26.66 1.89
C LYS A 111 -0.67 -26.02 0.50
N CYS A 112 -0.90 -24.70 0.43
CA CYS A 112 -0.81 -23.93 -0.79
C CYS A 112 0.63 -23.69 -1.26
N GLY A 113 1.64 -24.06 -0.46
CA GLY A 113 3.05 -23.97 -0.81
C GLY A 113 3.67 -22.62 -0.44
N VAL A 114 3.23 -22.03 0.67
CA VAL A 114 3.80 -20.81 1.24
C VAL A 114 4.79 -21.16 2.35
N GLY A 115 6.02 -20.68 2.21
CA GLY A 115 7.04 -20.73 3.25
C GLY A 115 6.81 -19.64 4.30
N LEU A 116 6.54 -20.05 5.55
CA LEU A 116 6.27 -19.13 6.66
C LEU A 116 7.55 -18.68 7.40
N GLU A 117 8.71 -19.26 7.11
CA GLU A 117 9.94 -19.12 7.91
C GLU A 117 10.64 -17.77 7.74
N ALA A 118 10.53 -17.14 6.57
CA ALA A 118 11.18 -15.86 6.30
C ALA A 118 10.62 -14.76 7.23
N MET A 119 11.50 -13.92 7.79
CA MET A 119 11.08 -12.88 8.75
C MET A 119 10.42 -11.67 8.08
N GLU A 120 10.80 -11.35 6.83
CA GLU A 120 10.46 -10.07 6.20
C GLU A 120 9.32 -10.16 5.17
N CYS A 121 9.20 -11.28 4.45
CA CYS A 121 8.17 -11.51 3.43
C CYS A 121 7.75 -12.97 3.38
N TYR A 122 6.66 -13.27 2.68
CA TYR A 122 6.24 -14.65 2.41
C TYR A 122 6.93 -15.19 1.16
N VAL A 123 7.31 -16.47 1.20
CA VAL A 123 7.91 -17.16 0.04
C VAL A 123 6.85 -18.04 -0.61
N LEU A 124 6.46 -17.76 -1.85
CA LEU A 124 5.50 -18.55 -2.60
C LEU A 124 6.23 -19.51 -3.55
N THR A 125 5.85 -20.78 -3.52
CA THR A 125 6.33 -21.78 -4.50
C THR A 125 5.56 -21.75 -5.82
N LEU A 126 4.45 -21.00 -5.86
CA LEU A 126 3.55 -20.83 -7.00
C LEU A 126 3.54 -19.35 -7.41
N ASN A 127 3.18 -19.07 -8.67
CA ASN A 127 2.85 -17.69 -9.06
C ASN A 127 1.52 -17.25 -8.42
N HIS A 128 1.33 -15.93 -8.28
CA HIS A 128 0.15 -15.30 -7.66
C HIS A 128 -1.18 -15.91 -8.13
N LEU A 129 -1.41 -15.99 -9.45
CA LEU A 129 -2.66 -16.55 -9.98
C LEU A 129 -2.91 -18.01 -9.59
N LYS A 130 -1.89 -18.88 -9.64
CA LYS A 130 -2.04 -20.29 -9.21
C LYS A 130 -2.19 -20.39 -7.70
N PHE A 131 -1.50 -19.54 -6.94
CA PHE A 131 -1.64 -19.47 -5.49
C PHE A 131 -3.10 -19.12 -5.11
N VAL A 132 -3.65 -18.05 -5.67
CA VAL A 132 -5.05 -17.63 -5.45
C VAL A 132 -6.04 -18.75 -5.77
N ASN A 133 -5.88 -19.41 -6.94
CA ASN A 133 -6.76 -20.52 -7.32
C ASN A 133 -6.63 -21.71 -6.37
N LYS A 134 -5.41 -22.05 -5.94
CA LYS A 134 -5.18 -23.16 -5.02
C LYS A 134 -5.74 -22.90 -3.62
N VAL A 135 -5.61 -21.68 -3.10
CA VAL A 135 -6.26 -21.28 -1.84
C VAL A 135 -7.78 -21.36 -1.97
N ARG A 136 -8.33 -20.88 -3.10
CA ARG A 136 -9.76 -20.98 -3.39
C ARG A 136 -10.25 -22.42 -3.35
N GLU A 137 -9.53 -23.33 -3.99
CA GLU A 137 -9.83 -24.77 -4.03
C GLU A 137 -9.70 -25.40 -2.64
N GLU A 138 -8.61 -25.15 -1.92
CA GLU A 138 -8.36 -25.73 -0.59
C GLU A 138 -9.46 -25.34 0.40
N ILE A 139 -9.88 -24.07 0.44
CA ILE A 139 -10.95 -23.62 1.34
C ILE A 139 -12.30 -24.22 0.93
N ARG A 140 -12.62 -24.27 -0.37
CA ARG A 140 -13.90 -24.84 -0.84
C ARG A 140 -13.98 -26.36 -0.68
N SER A 141 -12.84 -27.05 -0.70
CA SER A 141 -12.78 -28.50 -0.58
C SER A 141 -12.93 -29.02 0.85
N HIS A 142 -12.88 -28.13 1.85
CA HIS A 142 -12.96 -28.52 3.25
C HIS A 142 -14.40 -28.91 3.65
N ASP A 143 -14.54 -29.95 4.46
CA ASP A 143 -15.84 -30.52 4.86
C ASP A 143 -16.76 -29.53 5.61
N THR A 144 -16.17 -28.48 6.19
CA THR A 144 -16.87 -27.46 6.98
C THR A 144 -17.04 -26.15 6.22
N PHE A 145 -17.14 -26.20 4.89
CA PHE A 145 -17.47 -25.04 4.09
C PHE A 145 -18.97 -24.76 4.16
N PRO A 146 -19.42 -23.51 4.40
CA PRO A 146 -18.65 -22.25 4.40
C PRO A 146 -18.13 -21.79 5.77
N GLU A 147 -18.37 -22.49 6.87
CA GLU A 147 -18.00 -22.06 8.22
C GLU A 147 -16.48 -21.84 8.38
N ASN A 148 -15.66 -22.61 7.66
CA ASN A 148 -14.19 -22.48 7.65
C ASN A 148 -13.69 -21.11 7.17
N ILE A 149 -14.49 -20.36 6.39
CA ILE A 149 -14.14 -19.00 5.96
C ILE A 149 -13.94 -18.10 7.20
N THR A 150 -14.83 -18.20 8.18
CA THR A 150 -14.74 -17.38 9.40
C THR A 150 -13.50 -17.69 10.22
N GLU A 151 -13.12 -18.97 10.29
CA GLU A 151 -11.90 -19.40 10.97
C GLU A 151 -10.64 -18.95 10.22
N PHE A 152 -10.65 -19.01 8.89
CA PHE A 152 -9.56 -18.51 8.05
C PHE A 152 -9.37 -17.00 8.23
N VAL A 153 -10.45 -16.22 8.13
CA VAL A 153 -10.44 -14.76 8.31
C VAL A 153 -9.98 -14.40 9.73
N ARG A 154 -10.41 -15.14 10.75
CA ARG A 154 -9.91 -14.97 12.13
C ARG A 154 -8.39 -15.19 12.19
N GLY A 155 -7.87 -16.22 11.52
CA GLY A 155 -6.44 -16.46 11.42
C GLY A 155 -5.67 -15.31 10.75
N VAL A 156 -6.24 -14.67 9.72
CA VAL A 156 -5.68 -13.45 9.11
C VAL A 156 -5.71 -12.28 10.10
N ALA A 157 -6.83 -12.07 10.78
CA ALA A 157 -6.99 -11.01 11.78
C ALA A 157 -5.98 -11.16 12.93
N ASP A 158 -5.70 -12.39 13.36
CA ASP A 158 -4.70 -12.71 14.37
C ASP A 158 -3.27 -12.45 13.84
N ALA A 159 -3.00 -12.80 12.58
CA ALA A 159 -1.69 -12.58 11.95
C ALA A 159 -1.33 -11.09 11.90
N ILE A 160 -2.27 -10.20 11.60
CA ILE A 160 -2.01 -8.75 11.45
C ILE A 160 -1.99 -7.98 12.79
N GLN A 161 -2.08 -8.66 13.94
CA GLN A 161 -2.05 -7.97 15.24
C GLN A 161 -0.70 -7.34 15.54
N THR A 162 0.39 -8.06 15.28
CA THR A 162 1.76 -7.59 15.55
C THR A 162 2.33 -6.81 14.38
N TYR A 163 3.04 -5.70 14.65
CA TYR A 163 3.70 -4.88 13.63
C TYR A 163 4.61 -5.67 12.67
N MET A 164 5.37 -6.64 13.17
CA MET A 164 6.24 -7.49 12.34
C MET A 164 5.46 -8.32 11.33
N ASN A 165 4.40 -9.00 11.78
CA ASN A 165 3.57 -9.81 10.91
C ASN A 165 2.71 -8.97 9.97
N LEU A 166 2.25 -7.80 10.44
CA LEU A 166 1.57 -6.81 9.62
C LEU A 166 2.49 -6.34 8.49
N LYS A 167 3.71 -5.90 8.80
CA LYS A 167 4.69 -5.55 7.76
C LYS A 167 4.90 -6.72 6.79
N LYS A 168 5.12 -7.93 7.30
CA LYS A 168 5.32 -9.14 6.48
C LYS A 168 4.14 -9.47 5.56
N MET A 169 2.89 -9.29 5.99
CA MET A 169 1.70 -9.60 5.20
C MET A 169 1.47 -8.66 4.02
N PHE A 170 1.93 -7.42 4.16
CA PHE A 170 1.72 -6.34 3.20
C PHE A 170 2.99 -6.05 2.38
N SER A 171 4.13 -6.63 2.77
CA SER A 171 5.32 -6.69 1.93
C SER A 171 5.08 -7.57 0.70
N GLY A 172 5.74 -7.22 -0.40
CA GLY A 172 5.77 -8.03 -1.62
C GLY A 172 6.33 -9.43 -1.36
N CYS A 173 5.76 -10.43 -2.05
CA CYS A 173 6.12 -11.83 -1.88
C CYS A 173 7.39 -12.20 -2.67
N THR A 174 8.15 -13.17 -2.16
CA THR A 174 9.26 -13.77 -2.91
C THR A 174 8.78 -15.05 -3.60
N LEU A 175 8.88 -15.13 -4.92
CA LEU A 175 8.52 -16.31 -5.70
C LEU A 175 9.76 -17.20 -5.89
N SER A 176 9.66 -18.45 -5.45
CA SER A 176 10.64 -19.51 -5.66
C SER A 176 9.97 -20.64 -6.43
N LEU A 177 9.88 -20.49 -7.76
CA LEU A 177 9.19 -21.45 -8.60
C LEU A 177 10.07 -22.68 -8.84
N PRO A 178 9.56 -23.90 -8.68
CA PRO A 178 10.35 -25.12 -8.86
C PRO A 178 10.82 -25.36 -10.31
N SER A 179 10.23 -24.66 -11.28
CA SER A 179 10.58 -24.73 -12.70
C SER A 179 11.69 -23.77 -13.13
N SER A 180 12.16 -22.90 -12.23
CA SER A 180 13.21 -21.91 -12.52
C SER A 180 14.10 -21.69 -11.31
N ASP A 181 15.41 -21.82 -11.46
CA ASP A 181 16.39 -21.53 -10.39
C ASP A 181 16.44 -20.04 -9.98
N ASN A 182 15.62 -19.20 -10.61
CA ASN A 182 15.55 -17.76 -10.32
C ASN A 182 14.55 -17.48 -9.19
N ILE A 183 15.02 -16.77 -8.18
CA ILE A 183 14.19 -16.17 -7.13
C ILE A 183 13.72 -14.80 -7.63
N TYR A 184 12.41 -14.56 -7.60
CA TYR A 184 11.81 -13.29 -8.05
C TYR A 184 11.15 -12.59 -6.87
N HIS A 185 11.41 -11.29 -6.71
CA HIS A 185 10.70 -10.45 -5.74
C HIS A 185 9.51 -9.78 -6.43
N SER A 186 8.31 -10.18 -6.04
CA SER A 186 7.07 -9.58 -6.51
C SER A 186 6.75 -8.32 -5.71
N GLN A 187 6.09 -7.38 -6.36
CA GLN A 187 5.48 -6.23 -5.69
C GLN A 187 4.14 -6.60 -5.04
N GLU A 188 3.52 -7.71 -5.46
CA GLU A 188 2.25 -8.13 -4.89
C GLU A 188 2.43 -8.84 -3.55
N SER A 189 1.65 -8.38 -2.57
CA SER A 189 1.66 -8.87 -1.21
C SER A 189 0.69 -10.04 -1.04
N LEU A 190 0.85 -10.78 0.06
CA LEU A 190 -0.03 -11.91 0.36
C LEU A 190 -1.48 -11.44 0.56
N ILE A 191 -1.68 -10.26 1.18
CA ILE A 191 -3.04 -9.74 1.35
C ILE A 191 -3.70 -9.42 0.00
N LYS A 192 -2.93 -8.90 -0.96
CA LYS A 192 -3.45 -8.59 -2.31
C LYS A 192 -3.97 -9.85 -2.98
N ASP A 193 -3.19 -10.94 -2.93
CA ASP A 193 -3.60 -12.25 -3.44
C ASP A 193 -4.90 -12.73 -2.78
N LEU A 194 -5.00 -12.65 -1.46
CA LEU A 194 -6.17 -13.10 -0.73
C LEU A 194 -7.42 -12.26 -1.04
N LEU A 195 -7.26 -10.95 -1.29
CA LEU A 195 -8.34 -10.04 -1.70
C LEU A 195 -8.89 -10.33 -3.12
N MET A 196 -8.18 -11.11 -3.93
CA MET A 196 -8.66 -11.59 -5.23
C MET A 196 -9.64 -12.77 -5.11
N ILE A 197 -9.82 -13.33 -3.91
CA ILE A 197 -10.74 -14.44 -3.66
C ILE A 197 -12.11 -13.86 -3.28
N ASP A 198 -13.09 -14.13 -4.14
CA ASP A 198 -14.46 -13.63 -4.12
C ASP A 198 -15.13 -13.75 -2.74
N PHE A 199 -15.22 -14.97 -2.20
CA PHE A 199 -15.88 -15.20 -0.91
C PHE A 199 -15.07 -14.76 0.32
N LEU A 200 -13.81 -14.36 0.15
CA LEU A 200 -12.99 -13.80 1.25
C LEU A 200 -12.99 -12.27 1.24
N GLN A 201 -13.18 -11.65 0.08
CA GLN A 201 -12.89 -10.25 -0.16
C GLN A 201 -13.58 -9.32 0.87
N VAL A 202 -14.89 -9.46 1.10
CA VAL A 202 -15.63 -8.62 2.05
C VAL A 202 -15.10 -8.75 3.47
N HIS A 203 -14.94 -9.99 3.92
CA HIS A 203 -14.51 -10.26 5.29
C HIS A 203 -13.08 -9.76 5.54
N LEU A 204 -12.21 -9.85 4.53
CA LEU A 204 -10.87 -9.27 4.60
C LEU A 204 -10.92 -7.74 4.61
N ILE A 205 -11.73 -7.12 3.76
CA ILE A 205 -11.95 -5.67 3.77
C ILE A 205 -12.39 -5.18 5.16
N GLU A 206 -13.34 -5.86 5.80
CA GLU A 206 -13.78 -5.53 7.17
C GLU A 206 -12.64 -5.63 8.20
N VAL A 207 -11.84 -6.68 8.12
CA VAL A 207 -10.66 -6.85 8.99
C VAL A 207 -9.64 -5.74 8.77
N LEU A 208 -9.40 -5.34 7.51
CA LEU A 208 -8.48 -4.28 7.15
C LEU A 208 -8.95 -2.91 7.65
N PHE A 209 -10.21 -2.54 7.40
CA PHE A 209 -10.76 -1.27 7.91
C PHE A 209 -10.76 -1.23 9.45
N LYS A 210 -11.14 -2.32 10.11
CA LYS A 210 -11.03 -2.43 11.57
C LYS A 210 -9.61 -2.25 12.06
N LYS A 211 -8.61 -2.72 11.31
CA LYS A 211 -7.20 -2.47 11.64
C LYS A 211 -6.82 -1.00 11.45
N ILE A 212 -7.30 -0.34 10.40
CA ILE A 212 -7.09 1.10 10.20
C ILE A 212 -7.71 1.90 11.36
N GLU A 213 -8.90 1.55 11.83
CA GLU A 213 -9.55 2.19 12.99
C GLU A 213 -8.64 2.20 14.23
N THR A 214 -7.82 1.16 14.43
CA THR A 214 -6.87 1.09 15.55
C THR A 214 -5.70 2.07 15.45
N PHE A 215 -5.41 2.60 14.25
CA PHE A 215 -4.31 3.54 14.02
C PHE A 215 -4.76 4.99 13.98
N VAL A 216 -5.91 5.26 13.33
CA VAL A 216 -6.29 6.63 12.97
C VAL A 216 -6.69 7.52 14.16
N GLY A 217 -6.98 6.93 15.32
CA GLY A 217 -7.35 7.64 16.55
C GLY A 217 -6.17 8.14 17.39
N ASP A 218 -4.93 7.73 17.08
CA ASP A 218 -3.73 8.10 17.84
C ASP A 218 -2.60 8.54 16.91
N ASP A 219 -2.28 9.83 16.93
CA ASP A 219 -1.21 10.44 16.13
C ASP A 219 0.20 9.93 16.49
N GLU A 220 0.40 9.27 17.64
CA GLU A 220 1.68 8.63 17.95
C GLU A 220 2.03 7.53 16.94
N THR A 221 1.01 6.91 16.33
CA THR A 221 1.21 5.89 15.30
C THR A 221 1.76 6.46 13.99
N LEU A 222 1.65 7.78 13.75
CA LEU A 222 2.30 8.46 12.62
C LEU A 222 3.82 8.56 12.77
N LYS A 223 4.33 8.44 14.00
CA LYS A 223 5.78 8.48 14.28
C LYS A 223 6.45 7.12 14.07
N LEU A 224 5.66 6.08 13.77
CA LEU A 224 6.20 4.77 13.42
C LEU A 224 6.99 4.88 12.12
N GLU A 225 8.07 4.08 12.02
CA GLU A 225 8.92 4.04 10.83
C GLU A 225 8.16 3.63 9.56
N VAL A 226 7.11 2.82 9.72
CA VAL A 226 6.29 2.32 8.62
C VAL A 226 4.91 3.00 8.65
N PRO A 227 4.47 3.62 7.55
CA PRO A 227 3.15 4.24 7.47
C PRO A 227 2.07 3.17 7.25
N TYR A 228 1.65 2.50 8.33
CA TYR A 228 0.76 1.35 8.24
C TYR A 228 -0.61 1.67 7.64
N VAL A 229 -1.16 2.86 7.87
CA VAL A 229 -2.44 3.27 7.27
C VAL A 229 -2.32 3.38 5.75
N ASP A 230 -1.27 4.05 5.25
CA ASP A 230 -0.98 4.12 3.81
C ASP A 230 -0.79 2.71 3.22
N LEU A 231 -0.04 1.85 3.93
CA LEU A 231 0.24 0.49 3.50
C LEU A 231 -1.05 -0.33 3.34
N ILE A 232 -1.95 -0.27 4.34
CA ILE A 232 -3.23 -0.97 4.27
C ILE A 232 -4.12 -0.40 3.16
N LEU A 233 -4.20 0.93 3.02
CA LEU A 233 -5.00 1.57 1.98
C LEU A 233 -4.48 1.23 0.57
N CYS A 234 -3.16 1.08 0.38
CA CYS A 234 -2.58 0.69 -0.90
C CYS A 234 -3.07 -0.69 -1.38
N GLU A 235 -3.32 -1.61 -0.47
CA GLU A 235 -3.84 -2.93 -0.81
C GLU A 235 -5.29 -2.89 -1.30
N LEU A 236 -6.04 -1.88 -0.89
CA LEU A 236 -7.42 -1.65 -1.31
C LEU A 236 -7.54 -0.93 -2.66
N LYS A 237 -6.44 -0.33 -3.15
CA LYS A 237 -6.45 0.39 -4.43
C LYS A 237 -6.71 -0.54 -5.62
N PHE A 238 -7.53 -0.08 -6.55
CA PHE A 238 -7.85 -0.77 -7.80
C PHE A 238 -8.38 -2.20 -7.62
N LEU A 239 -8.92 -2.53 -6.44
CA LEU A 239 -9.61 -3.78 -6.27
C LEU A 239 -10.89 -3.73 -7.11
N ASN A 240 -11.17 -4.83 -7.82
CA ASN A 240 -12.41 -4.97 -8.57
C ASN A 240 -13.56 -5.31 -7.60
N ILE A 241 -13.98 -4.31 -6.80
CA ILE A 241 -15.00 -4.44 -5.74
C ILE A 241 -16.40 -4.35 -6.36
N VAL A 242 -16.69 -5.22 -7.33
CA VAL A 242 -17.95 -5.11 -8.11
C VAL A 242 -19.18 -5.39 -7.24
N GLU A 243 -19.05 -6.27 -6.25
CA GLU A 243 -20.21 -6.70 -5.45
C GLU A 243 -20.43 -5.85 -4.18
N HIS A 244 -19.42 -5.12 -3.70
CA HIS A 244 -19.43 -4.56 -2.34
C HIS A 244 -18.95 -3.10 -2.24
N GLY A 245 -18.99 -2.34 -3.34
CA GLY A 245 -18.55 -0.94 -3.36
C GLY A 245 -19.27 -0.04 -2.34
N ASP A 246 -20.53 -0.34 -1.99
CA ASP A 246 -21.27 0.37 -0.93
C ASP A 246 -20.66 0.16 0.46
N ILE A 247 -20.27 -1.08 0.77
CA ILE A 247 -19.66 -1.44 2.06
C ILE A 247 -18.31 -0.72 2.20
N VAL A 248 -17.51 -0.73 1.13
CA VAL A 248 -16.21 -0.03 1.11
C VAL A 248 -16.40 1.46 1.30
N SER A 249 -17.35 2.08 0.59
CA SER A 249 -17.64 3.50 0.76
C SER A 249 -18.09 3.84 2.18
N LEU A 250 -18.98 3.04 2.77
CA LEU A 250 -19.43 3.22 4.14
C LEU A 250 -18.25 3.13 5.12
N LYS A 251 -17.48 2.04 5.08
CA LYS A 251 -16.34 1.80 5.97
C LYS A 251 -15.24 2.85 5.83
N PHE A 252 -14.99 3.30 4.60
CA PHE A 252 -14.05 4.38 4.33
C PHE A 252 -14.44 5.67 5.07
N PHE A 253 -15.72 6.06 5.02
CA PHE A 253 -16.18 7.26 5.71
C PHE A 253 -16.33 7.09 7.23
N GLU A 254 -16.60 5.87 7.73
CA GLU A 254 -16.53 5.56 9.16
C GLU A 254 -15.12 5.81 9.71
N VAL A 255 -14.10 5.26 9.04
CA VAL A 255 -12.70 5.49 9.40
C VAL A 255 -12.31 6.96 9.27
N PHE A 256 -12.75 7.63 8.21
CA PHE A 256 -12.45 9.05 7.99
C PHE A 256 -12.94 9.94 9.13
N GLN A 257 -14.13 9.65 9.68
CA GLN A 257 -14.71 10.43 10.79
C GLN A 257 -13.98 10.22 12.12
N LEU A 258 -13.36 9.04 12.32
CA LEU A 258 -12.57 8.73 13.50
C LEU A 258 -11.14 9.28 13.42
N ALA A 259 -10.68 9.58 12.20
CA ALA A 259 -9.29 9.97 11.95
C ALA A 259 -8.96 11.38 12.44
N THR A 260 -7.75 11.53 12.99
CA THR A 260 -7.15 12.84 13.23
C THR A 260 -6.91 13.61 11.92
N THR A 261 -6.70 14.92 12.00
CA THR A 261 -6.46 15.79 10.83
C THR A 261 -5.32 15.29 9.94
N ASN A 262 -4.27 14.71 10.53
CA ASN A 262 -3.13 14.18 9.79
C ASN A 262 -3.52 12.93 8.99
N TYR A 263 -4.24 11.99 9.62
CA TYR A 263 -4.73 10.79 8.95
C TYR A 263 -5.82 11.08 7.92
N GLN A 264 -6.65 12.11 8.13
CA GLN A 264 -7.65 12.53 7.15
C GLN A 264 -7.02 12.85 5.79
N GLN A 265 -5.84 13.48 5.76
CA GLN A 265 -5.14 13.78 4.50
C GLN A 265 -4.67 12.51 3.78
N VAL A 266 -4.13 11.55 4.54
CA VAL A 266 -3.70 10.24 4.03
C VAL A 266 -4.90 9.50 3.42
N ILE A 267 -6.02 9.45 4.16
CA ILE A 267 -7.24 8.79 3.73
C ILE A 267 -7.80 9.46 2.47
N ILE A 268 -7.93 10.79 2.45
CA ILE A 268 -8.40 11.55 1.27
C ILE A 268 -7.56 11.20 0.04
N ARG A 269 -6.22 11.19 0.16
CA ARG A 269 -5.33 10.89 -0.97
C ARG A 269 -5.59 9.52 -1.61
N ALA A 270 -6.02 8.53 -0.83
CA ALA A 270 -6.32 7.19 -1.32
C ALA A 270 -7.73 7.05 -1.91
N LEU A 271 -8.62 8.02 -1.65
CA LEU A 271 -10.04 7.96 -2.04
C LEU A 271 -10.28 7.65 -3.52
N PRO A 272 -9.63 8.33 -4.50
CA PRO A 272 -9.94 8.14 -5.92
C PRO A 272 -9.62 6.74 -6.45
N ASP A 273 -8.74 6.00 -5.76
CA ASP A 273 -8.27 4.69 -6.17
C ASP A 273 -9.03 3.54 -5.47
N ILE A 274 -9.73 3.84 -4.36
CA ILE A 274 -10.43 2.85 -3.51
C ILE A 274 -11.94 2.90 -3.74
N ILE A 275 -12.51 4.09 -3.89
CA ILE A 275 -13.95 4.27 -4.10
C ILE A 275 -14.26 4.15 -5.58
N ASP A 276 -15.37 3.49 -5.91
CA ASP A 276 -15.84 3.38 -7.28
C ASP A 276 -16.03 4.76 -7.92
N ILE A 277 -15.60 4.87 -9.18
CA ILE A 277 -15.72 6.09 -10.01
C ILE A 277 -17.14 6.67 -9.98
N GLY A 278 -18.15 5.80 -10.03
CA GLY A 278 -19.57 6.20 -10.00
C GLY A 278 -20.01 6.88 -8.70
N ARG A 279 -19.24 6.75 -7.60
CA ARG A 279 -19.53 7.35 -6.29
C ARG A 279 -18.63 8.54 -5.95
N HIS A 280 -17.74 8.95 -6.84
CA HIS A 280 -16.82 10.08 -6.58
C HIS A 280 -17.54 11.39 -6.24
N ASP A 281 -18.63 11.68 -6.95
CA ASP A 281 -19.44 12.87 -6.68
C ASP A 281 -20.06 12.85 -5.27
N GLU A 282 -20.66 11.73 -4.88
CA GLU A 282 -21.23 11.55 -3.53
C GLU A 282 -20.14 11.65 -2.45
N ALA A 283 -18.97 11.06 -2.72
CA ALA A 283 -17.84 11.10 -1.80
C ALA A 283 -17.33 12.52 -1.57
N LEU A 284 -17.23 13.34 -2.63
CA LEU A 284 -16.86 14.74 -2.49
C LEU A 284 -17.89 15.54 -1.69
N GLU A 285 -19.18 15.34 -1.95
CA GLU A 285 -20.24 16.00 -1.18
C GLU A 285 -20.18 15.62 0.30
N LYS A 286 -19.92 14.36 0.63
CA LYS A 286 -19.71 13.90 2.01
C LYS A 286 -18.50 14.58 2.65
N LEU A 287 -17.37 14.65 1.95
CA LEU A 287 -16.18 15.35 2.45
C LEU A 287 -16.44 16.82 2.73
N MET A 288 -17.15 17.52 1.84
CA MET A 288 -17.53 18.93 2.03
C MET A 288 -18.47 19.13 3.24
N ARG A 289 -19.29 18.13 3.57
CA ARG A 289 -20.17 18.17 4.76
C ARG A 289 -19.40 17.87 6.05
N ILE A 290 -18.48 16.91 6.02
CA ILE A 290 -17.70 16.49 7.19
C ILE A 290 -16.62 17.52 7.53
N ILE A 291 -16.00 18.15 6.51
CA ILE A 291 -14.97 19.19 6.67
C ILE A 291 -15.55 20.55 6.24
N PRO A 292 -16.29 21.25 7.13
CA PRO A 292 -16.94 22.51 6.77
C PRO A 292 -15.95 23.67 6.62
N ASP A 293 -14.76 23.60 7.22
CA ASP A 293 -13.75 24.65 7.05
C ASP A 293 -12.99 24.47 5.74
N ASP A 294 -13.18 25.43 4.84
CA ASP A 294 -12.50 25.50 3.55
C ASP A 294 -10.96 25.48 3.70
N THR A 295 -10.39 25.94 4.82
CA THR A 295 -8.94 25.92 5.07
C THR A 295 -8.40 24.51 5.25
N HIS A 296 -9.16 23.65 5.94
CA HIS A 296 -8.81 22.24 6.15
C HIS A 296 -9.20 21.37 4.96
N LEU A 297 -10.28 21.71 4.24
CA LEU A 297 -10.69 20.99 3.04
C LEU A 297 -9.76 21.26 1.86
N LEU A 298 -9.39 22.53 1.63
CA LEU A 298 -8.67 22.99 0.43
C LEU A 298 -7.15 23.04 0.65
N THR A 299 -6.58 21.98 1.22
CA THR A 299 -5.11 21.83 1.24
C THR A 299 -4.58 21.51 -0.16
N PHE A 300 -3.28 21.74 -0.39
CA PHE A 300 -2.67 21.45 -1.69
C PHE A 300 -2.85 19.96 -2.09
N SER A 301 -2.73 19.03 -1.13
CA SER A 301 -2.86 17.59 -1.34
C SER A 301 -4.30 17.19 -1.66
N ASN A 302 -5.28 17.77 -0.94
CA ASN A 302 -6.69 17.48 -1.17
C ASN A 302 -7.14 17.99 -2.54
N VAL A 303 -6.72 19.19 -2.96
CA VAL A 303 -7.10 19.71 -4.27
C VAL A 303 -6.47 18.92 -5.42
N ASP A 304 -5.22 18.46 -5.28
CA ASP A 304 -4.63 17.56 -6.29
C ASP A 304 -5.39 16.22 -6.35
N THR A 305 -5.81 15.70 -5.20
CA THR A 305 -6.65 14.50 -5.10
C THR A 305 -8.02 14.69 -5.74
N PHE A 306 -8.72 15.79 -5.45
CA PHE A 306 -10.00 16.12 -6.10
C PHE A 306 -9.82 16.34 -7.60
N GLY A 307 -8.62 16.73 -8.01
CA GLY A 307 -8.19 16.63 -9.38
C GLY A 307 -8.34 15.20 -9.90
N ASN A 308 -7.73 14.22 -9.27
CA ASN A 308 -7.76 12.84 -9.79
C ASN A 308 -9.13 12.15 -9.71
N MET A 309 -10.14 12.79 -9.11
CA MET A 309 -11.52 12.30 -9.09
C MET A 309 -12.29 12.64 -10.38
N HIS A 310 -13.01 11.64 -10.88
CA HIS A 310 -14.09 11.81 -11.87
C HIS A 310 -15.32 12.49 -11.26
N LEU A 311 -15.36 13.82 -11.33
CA LEU A 311 -16.46 14.64 -10.82
C LEU A 311 -17.35 15.14 -11.96
N ASN A 312 -18.65 15.30 -11.71
CA ASN A 312 -19.55 15.93 -12.67
C ASN A 312 -19.36 17.46 -12.74
N ALA A 313 -19.90 18.10 -13.78
CA ALA A 313 -19.76 19.53 -14.02
C ALA A 313 -20.27 20.41 -12.86
N ARG A 314 -21.33 19.96 -12.16
CA ARG A 314 -21.89 20.69 -11.00
C ARG A 314 -20.88 20.74 -9.86
N ASN A 315 -20.35 19.59 -9.45
CA ASN A 315 -19.39 19.47 -8.35
C ASN A 315 -18.05 20.14 -8.69
N GLN A 316 -17.60 20.03 -9.94
CA GLN A 316 -16.44 20.77 -10.42
C GLN A 316 -16.64 22.29 -10.32
N SER A 317 -17.79 22.82 -10.73
CA SER A 317 -18.12 24.24 -10.62
C SER A 317 -18.19 24.70 -9.16
N GLU A 318 -18.79 23.91 -8.27
CA GLU A 318 -18.87 24.24 -6.84
C GLU A 318 -17.48 24.29 -6.19
N LEU A 319 -16.66 23.26 -6.41
CA LEU A 319 -15.30 23.20 -5.89
C LEU A 319 -14.45 24.36 -6.43
N ARG A 320 -14.61 24.71 -7.72
CA ARG A 320 -13.95 25.86 -8.34
C ARG A 320 -14.31 27.18 -7.65
N LYS A 321 -15.60 27.42 -7.39
CA LYS A 321 -16.07 28.63 -6.69
C LYS A 321 -15.47 28.71 -5.27
N LYS A 322 -15.46 27.58 -4.55
CA LYS A 322 -14.81 27.48 -3.23
C LYS A 322 -13.32 27.80 -3.28
N ILE A 323 -12.58 27.20 -4.22
CA ILE A 323 -11.14 27.44 -4.39
C ILE A 323 -10.85 28.91 -4.72
N ILE A 324 -11.59 29.52 -5.65
CA ILE A 324 -11.42 30.94 -6.00
C ILE A 324 -11.71 31.85 -4.80
N ASN A 325 -12.77 31.56 -4.05
CA ASN A 325 -13.09 32.32 -2.83
C ASN A 325 -11.99 32.16 -1.78
N HIS A 326 -11.51 30.94 -1.55
CA HIS A 326 -10.44 30.67 -0.60
C HIS A 326 -9.13 31.39 -0.99
N MET A 327 -8.76 31.37 -2.27
CA MET A 327 -7.61 32.11 -2.81
C MET A 327 -7.66 33.61 -2.59
N ARG A 328 -8.85 34.21 -2.54
CA ARG A 328 -9.00 35.67 -2.34
C ARG A 328 -8.77 36.12 -0.90
N PHE A 329 -9.01 35.25 0.08
CA PHE A 329 -9.14 35.68 1.47
C PHE A 329 -8.23 34.95 2.46
N LYS A 330 -7.88 33.68 2.21
CA LYS A 330 -7.34 32.78 3.25
C LYS A 330 -6.24 31.82 2.78
N ALA A 331 -5.94 31.74 1.49
CA ALA A 331 -4.99 30.76 0.98
C ALA A 331 -3.53 31.11 1.28
N SER A 332 -2.74 30.10 1.67
CA SER A 332 -1.27 30.17 1.63
C SER A 332 -0.77 30.16 0.19
N LEU A 333 0.30 30.93 -0.09
CA LEU A 333 0.95 31.00 -1.42
C LEU A 333 1.39 29.62 -1.93
N GLU A 334 1.73 28.70 -1.05
CA GLU A 334 2.16 27.33 -1.37
C GLU A 334 1.07 26.50 -2.07
N CYS A 335 -0.21 26.82 -1.82
CA CYS A 335 -1.34 26.08 -2.40
C CYS A 335 -1.73 26.57 -3.81
N PHE A 336 -1.25 27.74 -4.22
CA PHE A 336 -1.64 28.37 -5.50
C PHE A 336 -1.32 27.52 -6.73
N PRO A 337 -0.15 26.85 -6.86
CA PRO A 337 0.13 26.00 -8.01
C PRO A 337 -0.91 24.88 -8.19
N SER A 338 -1.28 24.19 -7.11
CA SER A 338 -2.30 23.13 -7.14
C SER A 338 -3.69 23.70 -7.50
N PHE A 339 -4.04 24.86 -6.95
CA PHE A 339 -5.31 25.52 -7.26
C PHE A 339 -5.41 25.96 -8.71
N VAL A 340 -4.35 26.57 -9.26
CA VAL A 340 -4.29 26.98 -10.66
C VAL A 340 -4.33 25.76 -11.58
N LYS A 341 -3.56 24.70 -11.28
CA LYS A 341 -3.60 23.43 -12.02
C LYS A 341 -5.02 22.86 -12.08
N PHE A 342 -5.72 22.80 -10.94
CA PHE A 342 -7.09 22.32 -10.87
C PHE A 342 -8.04 23.16 -11.72
N ILE A 343 -7.99 24.48 -11.58
CA ILE A 343 -8.87 25.39 -12.31
C ILE A 343 -8.62 25.31 -13.83
N LEU A 344 -7.37 25.33 -14.26
CA LEU A 344 -7.02 25.23 -15.69
C LEU A 344 -7.50 23.92 -16.31
N ARG A 345 -7.39 22.81 -15.58
CA ARG A 345 -7.80 21.50 -16.07
C ARG A 345 -9.31 21.37 -16.26
N ILE A 346 -10.10 22.06 -15.45
CA ILE A 346 -11.58 22.06 -15.53
C ILE A 346 -12.11 23.09 -16.53
N ASN A 347 -11.30 24.10 -16.87
CA ASN A 347 -11.70 25.24 -17.70
C ASN A 347 -11.51 25.03 -19.21
N ILE A 348 -11.58 23.81 -19.71
CA ILE A 348 -11.43 23.59 -21.16
C ILE A 348 -12.58 24.27 -21.94
N ASP A 349 -13.74 24.53 -21.31
CA ASP A 349 -14.93 25.06 -21.99
C ASP A 349 -15.43 26.46 -21.52
N GLU A 350 -14.94 27.05 -20.42
CA GLU A 350 -15.50 28.30 -19.86
C GLU A 350 -14.48 29.47 -19.82
N SER A 351 -14.56 30.34 -20.84
CA SER A 351 -13.70 31.53 -21.04
C SER A 351 -13.75 32.58 -19.91
N GLU A 352 -14.76 32.57 -19.04
CA GLU A 352 -14.99 33.66 -18.06
C GLU A 352 -14.13 33.58 -16.80
N THR A 353 -13.53 32.43 -16.50
CA THR A 353 -12.84 32.19 -15.22
C THR A 353 -11.33 32.43 -15.29
N LEU A 354 -10.72 32.32 -16.48
CA LEU A 354 -9.29 32.57 -16.70
C LEU A 354 -8.86 34.00 -16.34
N PRO A 355 -9.61 35.07 -16.69
CA PRO A 355 -9.25 36.43 -16.30
C PRO A 355 -9.25 36.62 -14.77
N GLN A 356 -10.19 35.98 -14.06
CA GLN A 356 -10.29 36.10 -12.60
C GLN A 356 -9.10 35.43 -11.90
N VAL A 357 -8.69 34.25 -12.37
CA VAL A 357 -7.49 33.57 -11.84
C VAL A 357 -6.23 34.38 -12.13
N SER A 358 -6.09 34.92 -13.35
CA SER A 358 -4.95 35.76 -13.72
C SER A 358 -4.83 37.00 -12.83
N ILE A 359 -5.95 37.67 -12.55
CA ILE A 359 -6.00 38.85 -11.66
C ILE A 359 -5.63 38.47 -10.23
N ILE A 360 -6.16 37.36 -9.69
CA ILE A 360 -5.87 36.90 -8.33
C ILE A 360 -4.40 36.49 -8.19
N TYR A 361 -3.87 35.76 -9.16
CA TYR A 361 -2.48 35.33 -9.15
C TYR A 361 -1.53 36.53 -9.23
N ARG A 362 -1.80 37.49 -10.14
CA ARG A 362 -1.00 38.71 -10.25
C ARG A 362 -1.00 39.55 -8.97
N LYS A 363 -2.14 39.65 -8.28
CA LYS A 363 -2.25 40.39 -7.02
C LYS A 363 -1.52 39.75 -5.85
N ASN A 364 -1.34 38.43 -5.83
CA ASN A 364 -0.71 37.72 -4.71
C ASN A 364 0.78 37.38 -4.95
N VAL A 365 1.25 37.37 -6.21
CA VAL A 365 2.63 37.00 -6.57
C VAL A 365 3.52 38.20 -6.89
N PHE A 366 2.96 39.35 -7.26
CA PHE A 366 3.71 40.56 -7.63
C PHE A 366 3.56 41.73 -6.62
N ILE A 367 3.23 41.43 -5.37
CA ILE A 367 3.41 42.32 -4.21
C ILE A 367 4.54 41.72 -3.38
#